data_AF-A0AA45GC35-F1
#
_entry.id   AF-A0AA45GC35-F1
#
_cell.length_a   1.000
_cell.length_b   1.000
_cell.length_c   1.000
_cell.angle_alpha   90.00
_cell.angle_beta   90.00
_cell.angle_gamma   90.00
#
_symmetry.space_group_name_H-M   'P 1'
#
loop_
_entity.id
_entity.type
_entity.pdbx_description
1 polymer ?
#
loop_
_entity_poly.entity_id
_entity_poly.type
_entity_poly.pdbx_seq_one_letter_code
_entity_poly.pdbx_strand_id
1 'polypeptide(L)'
;MAAAILLWAYRVAHRLDRLHVRTDLAHQALVAALDRRAAVARTVAAALRSRDDTALDEFGVDMARLADCAESSSFARRENPENELSILLGKVAAATREIVPPPTELIAEVADAQTRVVIARRFYNDAVRDTRALAQRRPVRLLRLGGRAPMPEYFEIIERVGA
;
A
#
# COMPACT_ATOMS: atom_id res chain seq x y z
N MET A 1 -16.55 36.75 -22.72
CA MET A 1 -15.73 36.35 -21.54
C MET A 1 -16.45 35.35 -20.62
N ALA A 2 -17.69 35.61 -20.20
CA ALA A 2 -18.43 34.70 -19.29
C ALA A 2 -18.53 33.24 -19.80
N ALA A 3 -18.87 33.03 -21.07
CA ALA A 3 -18.92 31.68 -21.67
C ALA A 3 -17.56 30.95 -21.65
N ALA A 4 -16.46 31.68 -21.88
CA ALA A 4 -15.12 31.11 -21.81
C ALA A 4 -14.72 30.72 -20.38
N ILE A 5 -15.10 31.54 -19.38
CA ILE A 5 -14.88 31.24 -17.96
C ILE A 5 -15.70 30.02 -17.52
N LEU A 6 -16.97 29.94 -17.91
CA LEU A 6 -17.85 28.81 -17.61
C LEU A 6 -17.33 27.51 -18.24
N LEU A 7 -16.93 27.55 -19.51
CA LEU A 7 -16.35 26.38 -20.20
C LEU A 7 -15.04 25.94 -19.56
N TRP A 8 -14.18 26.88 -19.16
CA TRP A 8 -12.95 26.59 -18.44
C TRP A 8 -13.24 25.94 -17.08
N ALA A 9 -14.16 26.51 -16.31
CA ALA A 9 -14.53 25.99 -14.99
C ALA A 9 -15.12 24.57 -15.10
N TYR A 10 -15.98 24.33 -16.09
CA TYR A 10 -16.53 23.00 -16.39
C TYR A 10 -15.42 21.99 -16.72
N ARG A 11 -14.47 22.35 -17.60
CA ARG A 11 -13.35 21.46 -17.94
C ARG A 11 -12.47 21.14 -16.74
N VAL A 12 -12.21 22.12 -15.89
CA VAL A 12 -11.40 21.92 -14.68
C VAL A 12 -12.13 21.06 -13.66
N ALA A 13 -13.43 21.27 -13.46
CA ALA A 13 -14.25 20.46 -12.57
C ALA A 13 -14.31 19.00 -13.05
N HIS A 14 -14.58 18.76 -14.33
CA HIS A 14 -14.59 17.41 -14.91
C HIS A 14 -13.20 16.75 -14.82
N ARG A 15 -12.12 17.49 -15.05
CA ARG A 15 -10.76 16.96 -14.88
C ARG A 15 -10.50 16.55 -13.44
N LEU A 16 -10.94 17.34 -12.48
CA LEU A 16 -10.76 17.07 -11.06
C LEU A 16 -11.59 15.86 -10.60
N ASP A 17 -12.82 15.74 -11.07
CA ASP A 17 -13.67 14.56 -10.83
C ASP A 17 -12.99 13.27 -11.30
N ARG A 18 -12.49 13.26 -12.54
CA ARG A 18 -11.74 12.11 -13.07
C ARG A 18 -10.47 11.79 -12.27
N LEU A 19 -9.79 12.82 -11.73
CA LEU A 19 -8.62 12.62 -10.87
C LEU A 19 -9.02 12.00 -9.53
N HIS A 20 -10.11 12.44 -8.91
CA HIS A 20 -10.63 11.82 -7.69
C HIS A 20 -10.99 10.35 -7.92
N VAL A 21 -11.74 10.04 -8.99
CA VAL A 21 -12.06 8.64 -9.35
C VAL A 21 -10.79 7.81 -9.53
N ARG A 22 -9.76 8.35 -10.18
CA ARG A 22 -8.47 7.67 -10.34
C ARG A 22 -7.76 7.45 -9.00
N THR A 23 -7.76 8.44 -8.11
CA THR A 23 -7.20 8.31 -6.76
C THR A 23 -7.93 7.24 -5.95
N ASP A 24 -9.26 7.19 -6.01
CA ASP A 24 -10.07 6.20 -5.30
C ASP A 24 -9.81 4.78 -5.80
N LEU A 25 -9.74 4.60 -7.12
CA LEU A 25 -9.39 3.30 -7.72
C LEU A 25 -7.96 2.87 -7.37
N ALA A 26 -7.00 3.79 -7.39
CA ALA A 26 -5.62 3.49 -7.02
C ALA A 26 -5.49 3.17 -5.52
N HIS A 27 -6.28 3.83 -4.67
CA HIS A 27 -6.38 3.53 -3.25
C HIS A 27 -6.93 2.12 -3.03
N GLN A 28 -8.03 1.74 -3.69
CA GLN A 28 -8.59 0.38 -3.61
C GLN A 28 -7.59 -0.68 -4.07
N ALA A 29 -6.87 -0.43 -5.17
CA ALA A 29 -5.84 -1.34 -5.67
C ALA A 29 -4.68 -1.51 -4.68
N LEU A 30 -4.27 -0.42 -4.01
CA LEU A 30 -3.25 -0.48 -2.97
C LEU A 30 -3.72 -1.28 -1.76
N VAL A 31 -4.93 -1.03 -1.25
CA VAL A 31 -5.49 -1.80 -0.12
C VAL A 31 -5.55 -3.29 -0.47
N ALA A 32 -6.05 -3.65 -1.65
CA ALA A 32 -6.10 -5.05 -2.09
C ALA A 32 -4.70 -5.70 -2.16
N ALA A 33 -3.68 -4.97 -2.60
CA ALA A 33 -2.30 -5.46 -2.63
C ALA A 33 -1.74 -5.67 -1.21
N LEU A 34 -2.02 -4.77 -0.27
CA LEU A 34 -1.62 -4.88 1.13
C LEU A 34 -2.33 -6.06 1.82
N ASP A 35 -3.63 -6.24 1.60
CA ASP A 35 -4.40 -7.36 2.14
C ASP A 35 -3.88 -8.70 1.62
N ARG A 36 -3.54 -8.78 0.33
CA ARG A 36 -2.91 -9.97 -0.25
C ARG A 36 -1.57 -10.28 0.41
N ARG A 37 -0.75 -9.26 0.68
CA ARG A 37 0.53 -9.43 1.38
C ARG A 37 0.33 -9.91 2.82
N ALA A 38 -0.66 -9.38 3.55
CA ALA A 38 -0.99 -9.85 4.89
C ALA A 38 -1.42 -11.34 4.87
N ALA A 39 -2.25 -11.73 3.89
CA ALA A 39 -2.65 -13.13 3.72
C ALA A 39 -1.45 -14.06 3.45
N VAL A 40 -0.53 -13.66 2.55
CA VAL A 40 0.71 -14.42 2.29
C VAL A 40 1.63 -14.44 3.52
N ALA A 41 1.71 -13.36 4.30
CA ALA A 41 2.47 -13.36 5.54
C ALA A 41 1.93 -14.38 6.56
N ARG A 42 0.61 -14.58 6.63
CA ARG A 42 0.01 -15.64 7.48
C ARG A 42 0.30 -17.05 6.98
N THR A 43 0.34 -17.27 5.66
CA THR A 43 0.70 -18.60 5.13
C THR A 43 2.16 -18.92 5.44
N VAL A 44 3.06 -17.94 5.31
CA VAL A 44 4.46 -18.05 5.74
C VAL A 44 4.54 -18.32 7.25
N ALA A 45 3.81 -17.57 8.07
CA ALA A 45 3.75 -17.77 9.51
C ALA A 45 3.34 -19.20 9.88
N ALA A 46 2.27 -19.73 9.27
CA ALA A 46 1.83 -21.10 9.50
C ALA A 46 2.90 -22.14 9.10
N ALA A 47 3.59 -21.92 7.98
CA ALA A 47 4.67 -22.79 7.54
C ALA A 47 5.88 -22.76 8.47
N LEU A 48 6.25 -21.59 9.02
CA LEU A 48 7.32 -21.48 10.02
C LEU A 48 6.98 -22.25 11.29
N ARG A 49 5.76 -22.11 11.79
CA ARG A 49 5.28 -22.78 13.01
C ARG A 49 5.14 -24.30 12.87
N SER A 50 4.98 -24.79 11.64
CA SER A 50 4.99 -26.23 11.38
C SER A 50 6.38 -26.87 11.46
N ARG A 51 7.43 -26.06 11.59
CA ARG A 51 8.80 -26.55 11.78
C ARG A 51 9.03 -26.79 13.27
N ASP A 52 9.71 -27.89 13.57
CA ASP A 52 10.11 -28.26 14.94
C ASP A 52 11.34 -27.45 15.39
N ASP A 53 11.22 -26.12 15.35
CA ASP A 53 12.25 -25.15 15.72
C ASP A 53 11.60 -24.00 16.50
N THR A 54 12.04 -23.79 17.74
CA THR A 54 11.45 -22.80 18.65
C THR A 54 11.63 -21.37 18.16
N ALA A 55 12.76 -21.05 17.53
CA ALA A 55 13.01 -19.71 17.02
C ALA A 55 12.12 -19.41 15.80
N LEU A 56 11.86 -20.42 14.95
CA LEU A 56 10.96 -20.28 13.80
C LEU A 56 9.49 -20.18 14.23
N ASP A 57 9.08 -20.90 15.28
CA ASP A 57 7.72 -20.75 15.83
C ASP A 57 7.49 -19.33 16.38
N GLU A 58 8.44 -18.77 17.13
CA GLU A 58 8.36 -17.38 17.62
C GLU A 58 8.23 -16.38 16.46
N PHE A 59 9.05 -16.51 15.41
CA PHE A 59 8.91 -15.69 14.21
C PHE A 59 7.54 -15.83 13.54
N GLY A 60 6.99 -17.04 13.49
CA GLY A 60 5.68 -17.30 12.93
C GLY A 60 4.55 -16.66 13.75
N VAL A 61 4.62 -16.73 15.08
CA VAL A 61 3.66 -16.07 15.98
C VAL A 61 3.67 -14.55 15.77
N ASP A 62 4.86 -13.94 15.77
CA ASP A 62 5.00 -12.50 15.54
C ASP A 62 4.51 -12.09 14.15
N MET A 63 4.78 -12.90 13.13
CA MET A 63 4.38 -12.61 11.76
C MET A 63 2.87 -12.65 11.58
N ALA A 64 2.19 -13.66 12.14
CA ALA A 64 0.74 -13.72 12.13
C ALA A 64 0.13 -12.50 12.85
N ARG A 65 0.67 -12.14 14.02
CA ARG A 65 0.22 -10.98 14.79
C ARG A 65 0.36 -9.67 13.99
N LEU A 66 1.52 -9.43 13.38
CA LEU A 66 1.75 -8.22 12.58
C LEU A 66 0.89 -8.18 11.32
N ALA A 67 0.67 -9.33 10.65
CA ALA A 67 -0.24 -9.41 9.51
C ALA A 67 -1.68 -9.03 9.90
N ASP A 68 -2.17 -9.50 11.05
CA ASP A 68 -3.49 -9.16 11.58
C ASP A 68 -3.59 -7.67 11.97
N CYS A 69 -2.55 -7.12 12.60
CA CYS A 69 -2.48 -5.70 12.89
C CYS A 69 -2.49 -4.85 11.61
N ALA A 70 -1.76 -5.27 10.57
CA ALA A 70 -1.72 -4.57 9.28
C ALA A 70 -3.09 -4.56 8.60
N GLU A 71 -3.75 -5.71 8.50
CA GLU A 71 -5.06 -5.83 7.84
C GLU A 71 -6.18 -5.10 8.61
N SER A 72 -6.19 -5.17 9.93
CA SER A 72 -7.21 -4.51 10.77
C SER A 72 -7.01 -3.00 10.92
N SER A 73 -5.84 -2.47 10.57
CA SER A 73 -5.55 -1.05 10.68
C SER A 73 -6.26 -0.24 9.61
N SER A 74 -6.78 0.94 10.00
CA SER A 74 -7.27 1.90 9.02
C SER A 74 -6.13 2.36 8.11
N PHE A 75 -6.46 2.73 6.86
CA PHE A 75 -5.45 3.13 5.88
C PHE A 75 -4.47 4.18 6.40
N ALA A 76 -4.97 5.20 7.11
CA ALA A 76 -4.17 6.28 7.70
C ALA A 76 -3.19 5.83 8.80
N ARG A 77 -3.38 4.64 9.38
CA ARG A 77 -2.50 4.09 10.43
C ARG A 77 -1.75 2.84 9.98
N ARG A 78 -2.00 2.37 8.76
CA ARG A 78 -1.53 1.08 8.26
C ARG A 78 -0.03 1.07 7.92
N GLU A 79 0.59 2.23 7.70
CA GLU A 79 2.03 2.32 7.40
C GLU A 79 2.92 1.65 8.47
N ASN A 80 2.64 1.90 9.75
CA ASN A 80 3.44 1.35 10.86
C ASN A 80 3.45 -0.19 10.91
N PRO A 81 2.30 -0.88 10.99
CA PRO A 81 2.29 -2.35 11.01
C PRO A 81 2.83 -2.95 9.70
N GLU A 82 2.64 -2.29 8.55
CA GLU A 82 3.24 -2.73 7.27
C GLU A 82 4.77 -2.63 7.28
N ASN A 83 5.33 -1.60 7.91
CA ASN A 83 6.77 -1.44 8.09
C ASN A 83 7.35 -2.46 9.05
N GLU A 84 6.68 -2.71 10.18
CA GLU A 84 7.07 -3.77 11.13
C GLU A 84 7.05 -5.14 10.45
N LEU A 85 6.02 -5.42 9.65
CA LEU A 85 5.92 -6.65 8.87
C LEU A 85 7.07 -6.77 7.83
N SER A 86 7.42 -5.67 7.14
CA SER A 86 8.58 -5.65 6.22
C SER A 86 9.89 -5.98 6.93
N ILE A 87 10.10 -5.43 8.14
CA ILE A 87 11.30 -5.69 8.94
C ILE A 87 11.34 -7.16 9.37
N LEU A 88 10.21 -7.71 9.84
CA LEU A 88 10.14 -9.09 10.30
C LEU A 88 10.32 -10.09 9.16
N LEU A 89 9.66 -9.89 8.01
CA LEU A 89 9.90 -10.66 6.79
C LEU A 89 11.39 -10.66 6.44
N GLY A 90 12.07 -9.54 6.66
CA GLY A 90 13.49 -9.43 6.43
C GLY A 90 14.37 -10.27 7.35
N LYS A 91 13.99 -10.37 8.64
CA LYS A 91 14.65 -11.23 9.63
C LYS A 91 14.41 -12.70 9.31
N VAL A 92 13.17 -13.06 8.99
CA VAL A 92 12.79 -14.43 8.59
C VAL A 92 13.58 -14.86 7.36
N ALA A 93 13.62 -14.06 6.30
CA ALA A 93 14.37 -14.40 5.09
C ALA A 93 15.87 -14.65 5.35
N ALA A 94 16.46 -13.97 6.34
CA ALA A 94 17.85 -14.22 6.74
C ALA A 94 17.98 -15.52 7.55
N ALA A 95 17.08 -15.76 8.51
CA ALA A 95 17.07 -16.96 9.35
C ALA A 95 16.77 -18.24 8.54
N THR A 96 15.97 -18.15 7.48
CA THR A 96 15.58 -19.30 6.66
C THR A 96 16.54 -19.59 5.50
N ARG A 97 17.66 -18.86 5.37
CA ARG A 97 18.56 -18.99 4.22
C ARG A 97 19.28 -20.34 4.16
N GLU A 98 19.62 -20.92 5.31
CA GLU A 98 20.38 -22.17 5.42
C GLU A 98 19.48 -23.41 5.57
N ILE A 99 18.16 -23.20 5.54
CA ILE A 99 17.19 -24.26 5.73
C ILE A 99 17.10 -25.16 4.49
N VAL A 100 17.18 -26.48 4.70
CA VAL A 100 17.02 -27.49 3.67
C VAL A 100 15.85 -28.43 4.03
N PRO A 101 14.89 -28.69 3.12
CA PRO A 101 14.74 -28.06 1.81
C PRO A 101 14.26 -26.59 1.92
N PRO A 102 14.67 -25.72 0.98
CA PRO A 102 14.27 -24.32 0.99
C PRO A 102 12.77 -24.18 0.69
N PRO A 103 12.05 -23.25 1.36
CA PRO A 103 10.63 -22.99 1.11
C PRO A 103 10.43 -22.15 -0.15
N THR A 104 10.77 -22.69 -1.33
CA THR A 104 10.82 -21.95 -2.61
C THR A 104 9.49 -21.32 -3.01
N GLU A 105 8.37 -22.04 -2.84
CA GLU A 105 7.03 -21.54 -3.19
C GLU A 105 6.65 -20.30 -2.37
N LEU A 106 6.92 -20.33 -1.07
CA LEU A 106 6.66 -19.20 -0.18
C LEU A 106 7.51 -17.97 -0.50
N ILE A 107 8.78 -18.18 -0.87
CA ILE A 107 9.67 -17.08 -1.29
C ILE A 107 9.12 -16.38 -2.54
N ALA A 108 8.65 -17.14 -3.52
CA ALA A 108 8.08 -16.60 -4.75
C ALA A 108 6.77 -15.83 -4.47
N GLU A 109 5.88 -16.37 -3.63
CA GLU A 109 4.63 -15.71 -3.27
C GLU A 109 4.86 -14.40 -2.50
N VAL A 110 5.80 -14.39 -1.56
CA VAL A 110 6.17 -13.17 -0.81
C VAL A 110 6.74 -12.12 -1.76
N ALA A 111 7.62 -12.52 -2.68
CA ALA A 111 8.22 -11.60 -3.65
C ALA A 111 7.15 -10.99 -4.59
N ASP A 112 6.23 -11.80 -5.13
CA ASP A 112 5.12 -11.30 -5.97
C ASP A 112 4.23 -10.33 -5.19
N ALA A 113 3.84 -10.67 -3.95
CA ALA A 113 3.04 -9.79 -3.10
C ALA A 113 3.76 -8.45 -2.81
N GLN A 114 5.06 -8.50 -2.52
CA GLN A 114 5.89 -7.31 -2.31
C GLN A 114 5.93 -6.43 -3.56
N THR A 115 6.16 -7.01 -4.74
CA THR A 115 6.19 -6.27 -6.02
C THR A 115 4.86 -5.60 -6.30
N ARG A 116 3.72 -6.28 -6.09
CA ARG A 116 2.39 -5.69 -6.28
C ARG A 116 2.16 -4.48 -5.39
N VAL A 117 2.56 -4.56 -4.13
CA VAL A 117 2.44 -3.44 -3.19
C VAL A 117 3.25 -2.23 -3.65
N VAL A 118 4.52 -2.43 -4.04
CA VAL A 118 5.39 -1.34 -4.55
C VAL A 118 4.76 -0.65 -5.75
N ILE A 119 4.26 -1.42 -6.72
CA ILE A 119 3.63 -0.89 -7.93
C ILE A 119 2.35 -0.13 -7.57
N ALA A 120 1.47 -0.72 -6.76
CA ALA A 120 0.20 -0.10 -6.38
C ALA A 120 0.42 1.19 -5.59
N ARG A 121 1.38 1.21 -4.66
CA ARG A 121 1.76 2.39 -3.88
C ARG A 121 2.21 3.52 -4.77
N ARG A 122 3.06 3.22 -5.76
CA ARG A 122 3.52 4.21 -6.73
C ARG A 122 2.34 4.80 -7.52
N PHE A 123 1.45 3.97 -8.05
CA PHE A 123 0.27 4.45 -8.77
C PHE A 123 -0.65 5.30 -7.90
N TYR A 124 -0.85 4.91 -6.64
CA TYR A 124 -1.60 5.71 -5.68
C TYR A 124 -0.94 7.07 -5.45
N ASN A 125 0.35 7.10 -5.13
CA ASN A 125 1.08 8.35 -4.87
C ASN A 125 1.15 9.27 -6.10
N ASP A 126 1.24 8.72 -7.32
CA ASP A 126 1.13 9.49 -8.55
C ASP A 126 -0.26 10.10 -8.72
N ALA A 127 -1.32 9.35 -8.43
CA ALA A 127 -2.68 9.87 -8.45
C ALA A 127 -2.90 10.95 -7.37
N VAL A 128 -2.38 10.77 -6.15
CA VAL A 128 -2.40 11.77 -5.08
C VAL A 128 -1.70 13.04 -5.52
N ARG A 129 -0.51 12.92 -6.12
CA ARG A 129 0.27 14.05 -6.64
C ARG A 129 -0.53 14.82 -7.69
N ASP A 130 -1.11 14.14 -8.67
CA ASP A 130 -1.90 14.76 -9.74
C ASP A 130 -3.11 15.52 -9.19
N THR A 131 -3.84 14.90 -8.25
CA THR A 131 -5.02 15.47 -7.60
C THR A 131 -4.64 16.70 -6.77
N ARG A 132 -3.59 16.61 -5.93
CA ARG A 132 -3.11 17.73 -5.11
C ARG A 132 -2.63 18.90 -5.98
N ALA A 133 -1.88 18.63 -7.05
CA ALA A 133 -1.35 19.66 -7.94
C ALA A 133 -2.46 20.47 -8.64
N LEU A 134 -3.59 19.84 -8.99
CA LEU A 134 -4.74 20.54 -9.56
C LEU A 134 -5.56 21.26 -8.49
N ALA A 135 -5.85 20.59 -7.37
CA ALA A 135 -6.67 21.12 -6.29
C ALA A 135 -6.07 22.36 -5.62
N GLN A 136 -4.74 22.49 -5.61
CA GLN A 136 -4.05 23.65 -5.02
C GLN A 136 -4.03 24.90 -5.90
N ARG A 137 -4.42 24.82 -7.18
CA ARG A 137 -4.42 25.98 -8.08
C ARG A 137 -5.37 27.06 -7.57
N ARG A 138 -4.88 28.32 -7.51
CA ARG A 138 -5.64 29.48 -7.02
C ARG A 138 -7.09 29.58 -7.54
N PRO A 139 -7.36 29.48 -8.86
CA PRO A 139 -8.73 29.64 -9.33
C PRO A 139 -9.64 28.46 -8.96
N VAL A 140 -9.09 27.25 -8.76
CA VAL A 140 -9.84 26.07 -8.27
C VAL A 140 -10.28 26.28 -6.83
N ARG A 141 -9.39 26.81 -5.99
CA ARG A 141 -9.67 27.13 -4.58
C ARG A 141 -10.66 28.28 -4.45
N LEU A 142 -10.48 29.36 -5.21
CA LEU A 142 -11.36 30.54 -5.21
C LEU A 142 -12.80 30.16 -5.61
N LEU A 143 -12.95 29.31 -6.61
CA LEU A 143 -14.25 28.85 -7.11
C LEU A 143 -14.77 27.60 -6.39
N ARG A 144 -14.04 27.08 -5.39
CA ARG A 144 -14.37 25.88 -4.61
C ARG A 144 -14.72 24.66 -5.47
N LEU A 145 -14.06 24.52 -6.63
CA LEU A 145 -14.35 23.45 -7.60
C LEU A 145 -13.94 22.06 -7.12
N GLY A 146 -13.07 21.97 -6.10
CA GLY A 146 -12.70 20.70 -5.45
C GLY A 146 -13.68 20.18 -4.41
N GLY A 147 -14.78 20.89 -4.16
CA GLY A 147 -15.78 20.47 -3.18
C GLY A 147 -15.25 20.48 -1.74
N ARG A 148 -15.75 19.56 -0.91
CA ARG A 148 -15.39 19.38 0.51
C ARG A 148 -14.62 18.08 0.78
N ALA A 149 -14.25 17.34 -0.26
CA ALA A 149 -13.49 16.10 -0.08
C ALA A 149 -12.16 16.41 0.61
N PRO A 150 -11.74 15.63 1.63
CA PRO A 150 -10.43 15.80 2.23
C PRO A 150 -9.34 15.56 1.18
N MET A 151 -8.23 16.28 1.32
CA MET A 151 -7.12 16.12 0.38
C MET A 151 -6.50 14.73 0.59
N PRO A 152 -6.27 13.93 -0.47
CA PRO A 152 -5.64 12.63 -0.32
C PRO A 152 -4.21 12.77 0.20
N GLU A 153 -3.80 11.82 1.04
CA GLU A 153 -2.48 11.77 1.69
C GLU A 153 -1.61 10.70 1.03
N TYR A 154 -0.29 10.93 1.00
CA TYR A 154 0.65 9.96 0.46
C TYR A 154 0.74 8.74 1.37
N PHE A 155 1.09 7.59 0.80
CA PHE A 155 1.32 6.35 1.54
C PHE A 155 2.79 5.93 1.38
N GLU A 156 3.50 5.83 2.50
CA GLU A 156 4.93 5.53 2.56
C GLU A 156 5.19 4.29 3.42
N ILE A 157 5.85 3.30 2.81
CA ILE A 157 6.32 2.10 3.49
C ILE A 157 7.77 1.85 3.09
N ILE A 158 8.50 1.15 3.96
CA ILE A 158 9.88 0.75 3.72
C ILE A 158 9.90 -0.28 2.59
N GLU A 159 10.52 0.09 1.47
CA GLU A 159 10.76 -0.81 0.36
C GLU A 159 12.09 -1.56 0.58
N ARG A 160 12.03 -2.89 0.59
CA ARG A 160 13.23 -3.71 0.44
C ARG A 160 13.61 -3.73 -1.04
N VAL A 161 14.65 -2.98 -1.42
CA VAL A 161 15.37 -3.22 -2.67
C VAL A 161 16.06 -4.57 -2.49
N GLY A 162 15.72 -5.55 -3.33
CA GLY A 162 16.10 -6.95 -3.16
C GLY A 162 17.59 -7.16 -2.84
N ALA A 163 17.84 -8.06 -1.90
CA ALA A 163 19.15 -8.67 -1.66
C ALA A 163 19.23 -9.99 -2.41
#